data_AF-A0A6L8MLU6-F1
#
_entry.id   AF-A0A6L8MLU6-F1
#
_cell.length_a   1.000
_cell.length_b   1.000
_cell.length_c   1.000
_cell.angle_alpha   90.00
_cell.angle_beta   90.00
_cell.angle_gamma   90.00
#
_symmetry.space_group_name_H-M   'P 1'
#
loop_
_entity.id
_entity.type
_entity.pdbx_description
1 polymer ?
#
loop_
_entity_poly.entity_id
_entity_poly.type
_entity_poly.pdbx_seq_one_letter_code
_entity_poly.pdbx_strand_id
1 'polypeptide(L)'
;METLLKVAQLRVQGKPDEALAHVEAHLQTASESQRFLLMLQGLYAAEEAANDSKARSYASDLADIDASLRSIQPYVALRPEDLKL
;
A
#
# COMPACT_ATOMS: atom_id res chain seq x y z
N MET A 1 -11.28 10.93 4.72
CA MET A 1 -11.52 11.17 3.28
C MET A 1 -10.51 12.14 2.70
N GLU A 2 -10.24 13.28 3.36
CA GLU A 2 -9.27 14.30 2.91
C GLU A 2 -7.85 13.76 2.68
N THR A 3 -7.34 12.93 3.60
CA THR A 3 -6.01 12.29 3.46
C THR A 3 -5.90 11.42 2.21
N LEU A 4 -6.90 10.57 1.93
CA LEU A 4 -6.91 9.70 0.75
C LEU A 4 -6.89 10.52 -0.55
N LEU A 5 -7.69 11.59 -0.60
CA LEU A 5 -7.70 12.49 -1.75
C LEU A 5 -6.35 13.18 -1.94
N LYS A 6 -5.70 13.61 -0.86
CA LYS A 6 -4.38 14.25 -0.91
C LYS A 6 -3.30 13.31 -1.44
N VAL A 7 -3.29 12.04 -0.99
CA VAL A 7 -2.34 11.03 -1.48
C VAL A 7 -2.54 10.78 -2.98
N ALA A 8 -3.78 10.60 -3.42
CA ALA A 8 -4.08 10.41 -4.84
C ALA A 8 -3.66 11.62 -5.69
N GLN A 9 -3.87 12.85 -5.20
CA GLN A 9 -3.42 14.07 -5.89
C GLN A 9 -1.89 14.13 -6.03
N LEU A 10 -1.14 13.81 -4.97
CA LEU A 10 0.31 13.82 -5.00
C LEU A 10 0.87 12.81 -6.02
N ARG A 11 0.28 11.62 -6.08
CA ARG A 11 0.63 10.60 -7.10
C ARG A 11 0.38 11.08 -8.52
N VAL A 12 -0.81 11.63 -8.79
CA VAL A 12 -1.15 12.19 -10.12
C VAL A 12 -0.22 13.35 -10.52
N GLN A 13 0.29 14.10 -9.53
CA GLN A 13 1.29 15.15 -9.75
C GLN A 13 2.72 14.63 -9.98
N GLY A 14 2.92 13.30 -10.02
CA GLY A 14 4.25 12.71 -10.17
C GLY A 14 5.13 12.87 -8.93
N LYS A 15 4.52 12.99 -7.74
CA LYS A 15 5.20 13.10 -6.44
C LYS A 15 4.94 11.87 -5.56
N PRO A 16 5.31 10.66 -6.02
CA PRO A 16 4.99 9.44 -5.29
C PRO A 16 5.71 9.35 -3.93
N ASP A 17 6.91 9.93 -3.78
CA ASP A 17 7.60 10.01 -2.49
C ASP A 17 6.86 10.87 -1.46
N GLU A 18 6.33 12.03 -1.87
CA GLU A 18 5.51 12.89 -1.01
C GLU A 18 4.19 12.20 -0.63
N ALA A 19 3.59 11.49 -1.60
CA ALA A 19 2.38 10.70 -1.36
C ALA A 19 2.63 9.62 -0.31
N LEU A 20 3.74 8.90 -0.43
CA LEU A 20 4.17 7.84 0.47
C LEU A 20 4.43 8.36 1.88
N ALA A 21 5.15 9.48 2.02
CA ALA A 21 5.37 10.14 3.30
C ALA A 21 4.04 10.58 3.95
N HIS A 22 3.09 11.06 3.14
CA HIS A 22 1.77 11.47 3.64
C HIS A 22 0.94 10.27 4.12
N VAL A 23 1.03 9.11 3.45
CA VAL A 23 0.42 7.86 3.92
C VAL A 23 0.97 7.47 5.29
N GLU A 24 2.29 7.42 5.44
CA GLU A 24 2.95 6.97 6.67
C GLU A 24 2.61 7.86 7.88
N ALA A 25 2.53 9.18 7.66
CA ALA A 25 2.16 10.13 8.70
C ALA A 25 0.73 9.93 9.25
N HIS A 26 -0.18 9.36 8.45
CA HIS A 26 -1.60 9.26 8.81
C HIS A 26 -2.09 7.81 9.03
N LEU A 27 -1.29 6.81 8.64
CA LEU A 27 -1.70 5.41 8.72
C LEU A 27 -2.00 4.94 10.16
N GLN A 28 -1.23 5.45 11.13
CA GLN A 28 -1.38 5.10 12.54
C GLN A 28 -2.65 5.68 13.17
N THR A 29 -3.12 6.84 12.70
CA THR A 29 -4.27 7.56 13.24
C THR A 29 -5.55 7.37 12.43
N ALA A 30 -5.46 6.73 11.25
CA ALA A 30 -6.60 6.40 10.42
C ALA A 30 -7.55 5.39 11.10
N SER A 31 -8.85 5.54 10.85
CA SER A 31 -9.85 4.52 11.22
C SER A 31 -9.58 3.22 10.46
N GLU A 32 -10.04 2.09 10.97
CA GLU A 32 -9.85 0.77 10.31
C GLU A 32 -10.32 0.78 8.85
N SER A 33 -11.50 1.34 8.59
CA SER A 33 -12.06 1.49 7.25
C SER A 33 -11.22 2.34 6.30
N GLN A 34 -10.48 3.32 6.83
CA GLN A 34 -9.60 4.19 6.06
C GLN A 34 -8.20 3.60 5.91
N ARG A 35 -7.75 2.84 6.90
CA ARG A 35 -6.42 2.21 6.93
C ARG A 35 -6.23 1.30 5.72
N PHE A 36 -7.21 0.46 5.39
CA PHE A 36 -7.16 -0.39 4.20
C PHE A 36 -6.93 0.42 2.91
N LEU A 37 -7.72 1.46 2.69
CA LEU A 37 -7.60 2.31 1.50
C LEU A 37 -6.27 3.09 1.48
N LEU A 38 -5.78 3.52 2.65
CA LEU A 38 -4.50 4.22 2.77
C LEU A 38 -3.33 3.28 2.47
N MET A 39 -3.37 2.02 2.91
CA MET A 39 -2.35 1.03 2.56
C MET A 39 -2.35 0.71 1.06
N LEU A 40 -3.53 0.62 0.44
CA LEU A 40 -3.62 0.48 -1.02
C LEU A 40 -3.01 1.68 -1.76
N GLN A 41 -3.27 2.90 -1.31
CA GLN A 41 -2.63 4.08 -1.89
C GLN A 41 -1.12 4.13 -1.60
N GLY A 42 -0.69 3.65 -0.43
CA GLY A 42 0.72 3.51 -0.06
C GLY A 42 1.47 2.51 -0.95
N LEU A 43 0.85 1.37 -1.25
CA LEU A 43 1.37 0.38 -2.20
C LEU A 43 1.64 1.04 -3.55
N TYR A 44 0.64 1.68 -4.14
CA TYR A 44 0.81 2.29 -5.46
C TYR A 44 1.79 3.46 -5.46
N ALA A 45 1.81 4.27 -4.39
CA ALA A 45 2.82 5.32 -4.24
C ALA A 45 4.23 4.73 -4.16
N ALA A 46 4.41 3.62 -3.44
CA ALA A 46 5.70 2.94 -3.35
C ALA A 46 6.13 2.34 -4.71
N GLU A 47 5.21 1.76 -5.48
CA GLU A 47 5.48 1.27 -6.84
C GLU A 47 5.92 2.40 -7.78
N GLU A 48 5.20 3.52 -7.78
CA GLU A 48 5.54 4.69 -8.59
C GLU A 48 6.86 5.34 -8.18
N ALA A 49 7.22 5.26 -6.89
CA ALA A 49 8.51 5.70 -6.37
C ALA A 49 9.64 4.68 -6.57
N ALA A 50 9.38 3.54 -7.22
CA ALA A 50 10.31 2.41 -7.33
C ALA A 50 10.88 1.94 -5.97
N ASN A 51 10.07 2.02 -4.90
CA ASN A 51 10.41 1.61 -3.56
C ASN A 51 9.87 0.20 -3.26
N ASP A 52 10.55 -0.81 -3.80
CA ASP A 52 10.14 -2.21 -3.69
C ASP A 52 9.98 -2.70 -2.24
N SER A 53 10.81 -2.17 -1.32
CA SER A 53 10.75 -2.54 0.08
C SER A 53 9.42 -2.10 0.71
N LYS A 54 9.00 -0.86 0.48
CA LYS A 54 7.72 -0.36 1.00
C LYS A 54 6.53 -0.97 0.26
N ALA A 55 6.64 -1.18 -1.05
CA ALA A 55 5.60 -1.85 -1.83
C ALA A 55 5.33 -3.27 -1.28
N ARG A 56 6.39 -4.05 -1.03
CA ARG A 56 6.26 -5.39 -0.42
C ARG A 56 5.69 -5.34 1.01
N SER A 57 6.07 -4.35 1.81
CA SER A 57 5.51 -4.17 3.16
C SER A 57 4.00 -3.96 3.10
N TYR A 58 3.52 -2.98 2.32
CA TYR A 58 2.08 -2.73 2.18
C TYR A 58 1.34 -3.92 1.58
N ALA A 59 1.94 -4.61 0.60
CA ALA A 59 1.34 -5.78 0.00
C ALA A 59 1.18 -6.94 1.01
N SER A 60 2.14 -7.10 1.93
CA SER A 60 2.06 -8.10 3.00
C SER A 60 0.96 -7.75 4.00
N ASP A 61 0.93 -6.49 4.48
CA ASP A 61 -0.10 -6.01 5.41
C ASP A 61 -1.51 -6.10 4.80
N LEU A 62 -1.64 -5.86 3.48
CA LEU A 62 -2.88 -6.00 2.75
C LEU A 62 -3.28 -7.47 2.54
N ALA A 63 -2.32 -8.39 2.37
CA ALA A 63 -2.59 -9.81 2.23
C ALA A 63 -3.20 -10.42 3.49
N ASP A 64 -2.81 -9.92 4.66
CA ASP A 64 -3.37 -10.34 5.95
C ASP A 64 -4.85 -9.93 6.11
N ILE A 65 -5.30 -8.92 5.35
CA ILE A 65 -6.69 -8.46 5.33
C ILE A 65 -7.48 -9.13 4.19
N ASP A 66 -6.94 -9.09 2.97
CA ASP A 66 -7.54 -9.66 1.78
C ASP A 66 -6.46 -10.17 0.81
N ALA A 67 -6.11 -11.44 0.96
CA ALA A 67 -5.15 -12.14 0.11
C ALA A 67 -5.60 -12.29 -1.36
N SER A 68 -6.87 -12.02 -1.68
CA SER A 68 -7.41 -12.18 -3.04
C SER A 68 -7.20 -10.93 -3.92
N LEU A 69 -6.70 -9.83 -3.33
CA LEU A 69 -6.41 -8.60 -4.04
C LEU A 69 -5.41 -8.84 -5.17
N ARG A 70 -5.79 -8.46 -6.40
CA ARG A 70 -4.94 -8.64 -7.58
C ARG A 70 -3.69 -7.75 -7.57
N SER A 71 -3.79 -6.56 -6.99
CA SER A 71 -2.69 -5.59 -6.91
C SER A 71 -1.51 -6.07 -6.07
N ILE A 72 -1.73 -6.94 -5.09
CA ILE A 72 -0.67 -7.45 -4.22
C ILE A 72 -0.06 -8.77 -4.71
N GLN A 73 -0.70 -9.46 -5.66
CA GLN A 73 -0.23 -10.77 -6.16
C GLN A 73 1.24 -10.77 -6.62
N PRO A 74 1.77 -9.73 -7.29
CA PRO A 74 3.19 -9.69 -7.64
C PRO A 74 4.14 -9.82 -6.44
N TYR A 75 3.68 -9.47 -5.23
CA TYR A 75 4.48 -9.49 -4.00
C TYR A 75 4.22 -10.72 -3.13
N VAL A 76 3.03 -11.32 -3.24
CA VAL A 76 2.57 -12.37 -2.28
C VAL A 76 2.21 -13.71 -2.93
N ALA A 77 2.25 -13.83 -4.27
CA ALA A 77 1.81 -15.04 -4.99
C ALA A 77 2.62 -16.32 -4.67
N LEU A 78 3.70 -16.24 -3.89
CA LEU A 78 4.51 -17.38 -3.47
C LEU A 78 5.06 -17.14 -2.05
N ARG A 79 4.21 -17.03 -1.03
CA ARG A 79 4.75 -17.12 0.33
C ARG A 79 5.26 -18.56 0.53
N PRO A 80 6.48 -18.76 1.05
CA PRO A 80 7.01 -20.11 1.32
C PRO A 80 6.08 -20.97 2.18
N GLU A 81 5.26 -20.33 3.01
CA GLU A 81 4.26 -20.93 3.90
C GLU A 81 3.10 -21.59 3.14
N ASP A 82 2.77 -21.09 1.95
CA ASP A 82 1.71 -21.58 1.07
C ASP A 82 2.18 -22.77 0.21
N LEU A 83 3.50 -23.02 0.15
CA LEU A 83 4.16 -24.11 -0.60
C LEU A 83 4.38 -25.38 0.21
N LYS A 84 3.63 -25.60 1.31
CA LYS A 84 3.69 -26.86 2.08
C LYS A 84 3.32 -28.06 1.19
N LEU A 85 4.36 -28.68 0.62
CA LEU A 85 4.40 -30.04 0.05
C LEU A 85 4.80 -31.03 1.14
#